data_AF-A0A7S3P2J5-F1
#
_entry.id   AF-A0A7S3P2J5-F1
#
_cell.length_a   1.000
_cell.length_b   1.000
_cell.length_c   1.000
_cell.angle_alpha   90.00
_cell.angle_beta   90.00
_cell.angle_gamma   90.00
#
_symmetry.space_group_name_H-M   'P 1'
#
loop_
_entity.id
_entity.type
_entity.pdbx_description
1 polymer ?
#
loop_
_entity_poly.entity_id
_entity_poly.type
_entity_poly.pdbx_seq_one_letter_code
_entity_poly.pdbx_strand_id
1 'polypeptide(L)'
;LWLAKQLLHPYKGIAIFITACALLIPVGWQSSNLKSSIAFDLLLPSDSPSMQTYQRLGDTVGPGRLHPYRILFDGSHGDLKMTSARGFEIMNHVVRELRSIDEDWDDPTTMLASGISSEQIDRLTGSLWITSDPPKVTKFTGISVLENHENSHHTYMAAKLCCRTMTHCPIELFRLIDALDKSATSENEMMTYVTATLPVNPFSDDGLEWLRAARAKM
;
A
#
# COMPACT_ATOMS: atom_id res chain seq x y z
N LEU A 1 -6.32 -15.41 -55.72
CA LEU A 1 -7.34 -14.93 -56.68
C LEU A 1 -8.78 -15.39 -56.38
N TRP A 2 -9.01 -16.53 -55.73
CA TRP A 2 -10.36 -17.05 -55.46
C TRP A 2 -11.14 -16.23 -54.41
N LEU A 3 -10.48 -15.87 -53.30
CA LEU A 3 -11.04 -14.98 -52.26
C LEU A 3 -11.45 -13.59 -52.79
N ALA A 4 -10.67 -13.03 -53.72
CA ALA A 4 -10.96 -11.73 -54.33
C ALA A 4 -12.23 -11.73 -55.20
N LYS A 5 -12.54 -12.85 -55.87
CA LYS A 5 -13.80 -13.00 -56.63
C LYS A 5 -15.02 -13.19 -55.73
N GLN A 6 -14.84 -13.76 -54.54
CA GLN A 6 -15.92 -13.96 -53.57
C GLN A 6 -16.30 -12.67 -52.83
N LEU A 7 -15.33 -11.79 -52.59
CA LEU A 7 -15.52 -10.46 -51.99
C LEU A 7 -16.24 -9.47 -52.93
N LEU A 8 -16.16 -9.66 -54.25
CA LEU A 8 -16.74 -8.74 -55.24
C LEU A 8 -18.25 -8.91 -55.45
N HIS A 9 -18.88 -9.95 -54.88
CA HIS A 9 -20.32 -10.12 -54.91
C HIS A 9 -20.95 -9.32 -53.76
N PRO A 10 -21.85 -8.35 -54.04
CA PRO A 10 -22.32 -7.38 -53.05
C PRO A 10 -22.98 -8.05 -51.84
N TYR A 11 -23.74 -9.12 -52.06
CA TYR A 11 -24.42 -9.84 -50.97
C TYR A 11 -23.47 -10.73 -50.15
N LYS A 12 -22.50 -11.38 -50.79
CA LYS A 12 -21.55 -12.29 -50.11
C LYS A 12 -20.48 -11.52 -49.34
N GLY A 13 -20.04 -10.38 -49.86
CA GLY A 13 -19.11 -9.47 -49.18
C GLY A 13 -19.71 -8.91 -47.88
N ILE A 14 -20.98 -8.45 -47.93
CA ILE A 14 -21.68 -7.94 -46.73
C ILE A 14 -21.84 -9.04 -45.68
N ALA A 15 -22.23 -10.26 -46.08
CA ALA A 15 -22.38 -11.37 -45.14
C ALA A 15 -21.06 -11.72 -44.43
N ILE A 16 -19.94 -11.75 -45.17
CA ILE A 16 -18.61 -12.01 -44.59
C ILE A 16 -18.19 -10.88 -43.63
N PHE A 17 -18.44 -9.62 -43.99
CA PHE A 17 -18.14 -8.48 -43.13
C PHE A 17 -18.95 -8.51 -41.82
N ILE A 18 -20.25 -8.77 -41.90
CA ILE A 18 -21.12 -8.91 -40.71
C ILE A 18 -20.62 -10.05 -39.82
N THR A 19 -20.24 -11.18 -40.41
CA THR A 19 -19.73 -12.34 -39.65
C THR A 19 -18.40 -12.03 -38.97
N ALA A 20 -17.50 -11.32 -39.66
CA ALA A 20 -16.23 -10.86 -39.10
C ALA A 20 -16.45 -9.86 -37.95
N CYS A 21 -17.35 -8.89 -38.11
CA CYS A 21 -17.72 -7.97 -37.05
C CYS A 21 -18.36 -8.71 -35.85
N ALA A 22 -19.25 -9.67 -36.10
CA ALA A 22 -19.88 -10.47 -35.05
C ALA A 22 -18.88 -11.32 -34.24
N LEU A 23 -17.75 -11.71 -34.84
CA LEU A 23 -16.66 -12.40 -34.14
C LEU A 23 -15.71 -11.43 -33.43
N LEU A 24 -15.44 -10.26 -34.01
CA LEU A 24 -14.49 -9.29 -33.46
C LEU A 24 -15.08 -8.45 -32.32
N ILE A 25 -16.37 -8.11 -32.36
CA ILE A 25 -17.05 -7.32 -31.33
C ILE A 25 -17.00 -7.99 -29.94
N PRO A 26 -17.36 -9.27 -29.76
CA PRO A 26 -17.30 -9.91 -28.44
C PRO A 26 -15.85 -10.05 -27.94
N VAL A 27 -14.88 -10.25 -28.84
CA VAL A 27 -13.45 -10.28 -28.48
C VAL A 27 -12.98 -8.90 -28.03
N GLY A 28 -13.35 -7.84 -28.75
CA GLY A 28 -13.03 -6.46 -28.37
C GLY A 28 -13.68 -6.06 -27.05
N TRP A 29 -14.94 -6.46 -26.83
CA TRP A 29 -15.67 -6.21 -25.59
C TRP A 29 -15.05 -6.93 -24.40
N GLN A 30 -14.65 -8.20 -24.57
CA GLN A 30 -13.94 -8.94 -23.53
C GLN A 30 -12.55 -8.35 -23.27
N SER A 31 -11.85 -7.89 -24.31
CA SER A 31 -10.53 -7.26 -24.18
C SER A 31 -10.60 -5.93 -23.41
N SER A 32 -11.68 -5.16 -23.52
CA SER A 32 -11.86 -3.95 -22.71
C SER A 32 -12.12 -4.23 -21.22
N ASN A 33 -12.51 -5.45 -20.88
CA ASN A 33 -12.71 -5.90 -19.49
C ASN A 33 -11.45 -6.53 -18.88
N LEU A 34 -10.33 -6.61 -19.62
CA LEU A 34 -9.08 -7.10 -19.08
C LEU A 34 -8.50 -6.07 -18.11
N LYS A 35 -8.72 -6.31 -16.83
CA LYS A 35 -8.12 -5.56 -15.72
C LYS A 35 -6.62 -5.84 -15.72
N SER A 36 -5.83 -4.82 -16.05
CA SER A 36 -4.38 -4.89 -16.01
C SER A 36 -3.93 -4.90 -14.55
N SER A 37 -3.83 -6.10 -13.98
CA SER A 37 -3.13 -6.32 -12.71
C SER A 37 -1.76 -6.93 -13.02
N ILE A 38 -0.69 -6.25 -12.61
CA ILE A 38 0.65 -6.82 -12.62
C ILE A 38 0.78 -7.58 -11.29
N ALA A 39 0.23 -8.80 -11.25
CA ALA A 39 0.37 -9.67 -10.10
C ALA A 39 1.71 -10.40 -10.16
N PHE A 40 2.31 -10.66 -9.00
CA PHE A 40 3.49 -11.52 -8.86
C PHE A 40 3.25 -12.92 -9.46
N ASP A 41 1.97 -13.31 -9.56
CA ASP A 41 1.51 -14.54 -10.21
C ASP A 41 1.82 -14.63 -11.71
N LEU A 42 2.06 -13.49 -12.38
CA LEU A 42 2.50 -13.44 -13.78
C LEU A 42 4.02 -13.55 -13.93
N LEU A 43 4.78 -13.32 -12.86
CA LEU A 43 6.25 -13.35 -12.86
C LEU A 43 6.81 -14.73 -12.50
N LEU A 44 6.04 -15.54 -11.78
CA LEU A 44 6.44 -16.87 -11.36
C LEU A 44 5.63 -17.97 -12.06
N PRO A 45 6.25 -19.08 -12.48
CA PRO A 45 5.53 -20.26 -12.92
C PRO A 45 4.59 -20.76 -11.80
N SER A 46 3.36 -21.11 -12.16
CA SER A 46 2.30 -21.56 -11.23
C SER A 46 2.73 -22.73 -10.35
N ASP A 47 3.60 -23.60 -10.86
CA ASP A 47 4.04 -24.82 -10.16
C ASP A 47 5.36 -24.66 -9.40
N SER A 48 5.90 -23.45 -9.32
CA SER A 48 7.18 -23.22 -8.65
C SER A 48 7.06 -23.31 -7.12
N PRO A 49 8.04 -23.90 -6.40
CA PRO A 49 8.07 -23.89 -4.92
C PRO A 49 8.04 -22.47 -4.32
N SER A 50 8.57 -21.49 -5.06
CA SER A 50 8.50 -20.06 -4.75
C SER A 50 7.07 -19.52 -4.76
N MET A 51 6.23 -19.95 -5.70
CA MET A 51 4.81 -19.56 -5.77
C MET A 51 4.03 -20.10 -4.56
N GLN A 52 4.23 -21.38 -4.22
CA GLN A 52 3.56 -21.98 -3.05
C GLN A 52 4.00 -21.30 -1.75
N THR A 53 5.27 -20.93 -1.64
CA THR A 53 5.79 -20.18 -0.48
C THR A 53 5.19 -18.77 -0.43
N TYR A 54 5.10 -18.09 -1.57
CA TYR A 54 4.50 -16.76 -1.70
C TYR A 54 3.02 -16.78 -1.30
N GLN A 55 2.24 -17.75 -1.78
CA GLN A 55 0.84 -17.93 -1.41
C GLN A 55 0.69 -18.23 0.09
N ARG A 56 1.48 -19.17 0.63
CA ARG A 56 1.47 -19.47 2.08
C ARG A 56 1.80 -18.25 2.92
N LEU A 57 2.76 -17.44 2.51
CA LEU A 57 3.09 -16.20 3.19
C LEU A 57 1.93 -15.20 3.06
N GLY A 58 1.33 -15.05 1.89
CA GLY A 58 0.17 -14.17 1.67
C GLY A 58 -1.02 -14.54 2.55
N ASP A 59 -1.32 -15.82 2.65
CA ASP A 59 -2.40 -16.35 3.50
C ASP A 59 -2.10 -16.16 5.00
N THR A 60 -0.83 -16.22 5.40
CA THR A 60 -0.43 -16.12 6.81
C THR A 60 -0.26 -14.66 7.27
N VAL A 61 0.35 -13.80 6.46
CA VAL A 61 0.68 -12.42 6.86
C VAL A 61 -0.28 -11.38 6.28
N GLY A 62 -1.07 -11.74 5.27
CA GLY A 62 -1.94 -10.84 4.53
C GLY A 62 -1.25 -10.27 3.29
N PRO A 63 -1.98 -10.12 2.17
CA PRO A 63 -1.40 -9.79 0.87
C PRO A 63 -0.77 -8.38 0.84
N GLY A 64 -1.31 -7.42 1.57
CA GLY A 64 -0.73 -6.06 1.65
C GLY A 64 0.53 -5.95 2.51
N ARG A 65 0.83 -6.95 3.34
CA ARG A 65 2.14 -7.03 4.05
C ARG A 65 3.28 -7.50 3.16
N LEU A 66 2.98 -8.26 2.10
CA LEU A 66 4.01 -8.71 1.15
C LEU A 66 4.50 -7.58 0.25
N HIS A 67 3.62 -6.61 -0.04
CA HIS A 67 3.90 -5.53 -0.98
C HIS A 67 3.36 -4.19 -0.45
N PRO A 68 3.85 -3.68 0.68
CA PRO A 68 3.33 -2.43 1.20
C PRO A 68 3.70 -1.26 0.28
N TYR A 69 2.81 -0.28 0.16
CA TYR A 69 3.13 0.95 -0.55
C TYR A 69 4.10 1.81 0.26
N ARG A 70 4.95 2.57 -0.43
CA ARG A 70 5.85 3.55 0.18
C ARG A 70 5.44 4.94 -0.27
N ILE A 71 5.02 5.75 0.69
CA ILE A 71 4.72 7.16 0.51
C ILE A 71 6.01 7.92 0.76
N LEU A 72 6.54 8.51 -0.29
CA LEU A 72 7.82 9.19 -0.25
C LEU A 72 7.62 10.68 0.06
N PHE A 73 8.34 11.17 1.05
CA PHE A 73 8.40 12.58 1.42
C PHE A 73 9.75 13.14 1.01
N ASP A 74 9.75 14.15 0.14
CA ASP A 74 10.95 14.82 -0.36
C ASP A 74 10.89 16.32 -0.03
N GLY A 75 11.79 16.75 0.83
CA GLY A 75 11.96 18.15 1.22
C GLY A 75 13.06 18.90 0.48
N SER A 76 13.74 18.26 -0.47
CA SER A 76 14.89 18.83 -1.19
C SER A 76 14.55 20.15 -1.89
N HIS A 77 13.35 20.27 -2.45
CA HIS A 77 12.89 21.45 -3.17
C HIS A 77 12.63 22.66 -2.26
N GLY A 78 12.32 22.42 -0.98
CA GLY A 78 12.00 23.46 -0.01
C GLY A 78 13.09 23.72 1.02
N ASP A 79 14.27 23.12 0.84
CA ASP A 79 15.35 23.03 1.84
C ASP A 79 14.83 22.66 3.25
N LEU A 80 13.86 21.74 3.28
CA LEU A 80 13.19 21.31 4.50
C LEU A 80 13.62 19.89 4.87
N LYS A 81 14.23 19.74 6.05
CA LYS A 81 14.48 18.42 6.62
C LYS A 81 13.16 17.77 7.02
N MET A 82 12.91 16.55 6.54
CA MET A 82 11.73 15.77 6.91
C MET A 82 11.77 15.32 8.37
N THR A 83 12.98 15.24 8.96
CA THR A 83 13.17 14.97 10.39
C THR A 83 12.84 16.16 11.30
N SER A 84 12.60 17.36 10.74
CA SER A 84 12.26 18.56 11.53
C SER A 84 10.83 18.52 12.06
N ALA A 85 10.51 19.35 13.06
CA ALA A 85 9.16 19.49 13.59
C ALA A 85 8.11 19.78 12.50
N ARG A 86 8.45 20.63 11.53
CA ARG A 86 7.58 20.95 10.38
C ARG A 86 7.46 19.77 9.41
N GLY A 87 8.53 19.00 9.19
CA GLY A 87 8.48 17.77 8.42
C GLY A 87 7.53 16.73 9.03
N PHE A 88 7.58 16.57 10.35
CA PHE A 88 6.66 15.72 11.11
C PHE A 88 5.20 16.17 10.98
N GLU A 89 4.93 17.47 11.06
CA GLU A 89 3.59 18.02 10.87
C GLU A 89 3.02 17.69 9.48
N ILE A 90 3.83 17.86 8.43
CA ILE A 90 3.44 17.53 7.05
C ILE A 90 3.16 16.02 6.90
N MET A 91 4.06 15.17 7.41
CA MET A 91 3.88 13.71 7.35
C MET A 91 2.61 13.27 8.08
N ASN A 92 2.38 13.78 9.29
CA ASN A 92 1.19 13.44 10.08
C ASN A 92 -0.09 13.94 9.40
N HIS A 93 -0.06 15.12 8.79
CA HIS A 93 -1.17 15.64 7.99
C HIS A 93 -1.51 14.69 6.83
N VAL A 94 -0.53 14.34 5.98
CA VAL A 94 -0.77 13.43 4.84
C VAL A 94 -1.28 12.07 5.31
N VAL A 95 -0.69 11.52 6.36
CA VAL A 95 -1.14 10.22 6.90
C VAL A 95 -2.58 10.30 7.41
N ARG A 96 -2.99 11.41 8.04
CA ARG A 96 -4.38 11.61 8.50
C ARG A 96 -5.36 11.67 7.35
N GLU A 97 -5.02 12.40 6.29
CA GLU A 97 -5.83 12.46 5.06
C GLU A 97 -5.98 11.07 4.43
N LEU A 98 -4.90 10.29 4.38
CA LEU A 98 -4.96 8.94 3.84
C LEU A 98 -5.77 7.96 4.69
N ARG A 99 -5.75 8.09 6.02
CA ARG A 99 -6.60 7.27 6.88
C ARG A 99 -8.08 7.52 6.68
N SER A 100 -8.45 8.77 6.40
CA SER A 100 -9.85 9.11 6.09
C SER A 100 -10.35 8.49 4.79
N ILE A 101 -9.47 7.89 3.98
CA ILE A 101 -9.91 7.07 2.83
C ILE A 101 -10.49 5.77 3.36
N ASP A 102 -9.78 5.06 4.23
CA ASP A 102 -10.24 3.78 4.76
C ASP A 102 -11.56 3.89 5.56
N GLU A 103 -11.75 4.99 6.29
CA GLU A 103 -13.01 5.25 7.02
C GLU A 103 -14.23 5.36 6.09
N ASP A 104 -14.02 5.75 4.82
CA ASP A 104 -15.07 5.86 3.80
C ASP A 104 -15.36 4.51 3.12
N TRP A 105 -14.48 3.52 3.31
CA TRP A 105 -14.62 2.14 2.79
C TRP A 105 -15.30 1.18 3.79
N ASP A 106 -15.50 1.60 5.04
CA ASP A 106 -16.24 0.81 6.02
C ASP A 106 -17.75 0.87 5.74
N ASP A 107 -18.31 -0.29 5.40
CA ASP A 107 -19.75 -0.58 5.35
C ASP A 107 -20.42 -0.13 6.68
N PRO A 108 -21.63 0.49 6.70
CA PRO A 108 -22.22 1.13 7.89
C PRO A 108 -22.50 0.22 9.10
N THR A 109 -22.13 -1.05 9.04
CA THR A 109 -22.53 -2.10 9.98
C THR A 109 -21.58 -2.25 11.18
N THR A 110 -20.48 -1.48 11.26
CA THR A 110 -19.49 -1.52 12.36
C THR A 110 -19.56 -0.33 13.32
N MET A 111 -20.70 0.37 13.40
CA MET A 111 -20.97 1.28 14.52
C MET A 111 -21.34 0.50 15.79
N LEU A 112 -20.37 -0.11 16.48
CA LEU A 112 -20.50 -0.54 17.88
C LEU A 112 -19.16 -1.04 18.46
N ALA A 113 -18.19 -0.14 18.66
CA ALA A 113 -17.11 -0.35 19.64
C ALA A 113 -16.33 0.93 19.95
N SER A 114 -17.00 1.96 20.48
CA SER A 114 -16.29 3.08 21.13
C SER A 114 -16.27 2.85 22.64
N GLY A 115 -15.09 2.49 23.16
CA GLY A 115 -14.83 2.42 24.60
C GLY A 115 -13.33 2.49 24.84
N ILE A 116 -12.80 3.70 25.02
CA ILE A 116 -11.40 3.92 25.40
C ILE A 116 -11.31 3.72 26.91
N SER A 117 -10.56 2.69 27.32
CA SER A 117 -10.14 2.42 28.69
C SER A 117 -8.63 2.30 28.70
N SER A 118 -8.02 2.70 29.82
CA SER A 118 -6.61 2.82 30.19
C SER A 118 -5.71 1.56 30.03
N GLU A 119 -6.08 0.59 29.20
CA GLU A 119 -5.30 -0.60 28.81
C GLU A 119 -4.38 -0.38 27.58
N GLN A 120 -4.38 0.82 27.00
CA GLN A 120 -3.68 1.11 25.73
C GLN A 120 -2.15 1.12 25.83
N ILE A 121 -1.59 1.23 27.05
CA ILE A 121 -0.14 1.25 27.28
C ILE A 121 0.43 -0.18 27.33
N ASP A 122 -0.33 -1.18 27.79
CA ASP A 122 0.10 -2.59 27.82
C ASP A 122 -0.02 -3.30 26.46
N ARG A 123 -0.77 -2.73 25.51
CA ARG A 123 -0.86 -3.25 24.14
C ARG A 123 0.34 -2.89 23.25
N LEU A 124 1.08 -1.84 23.58
CA LEU A 124 2.29 -1.44 22.84
C LEU A 124 3.44 -2.44 23.06
N THR A 125 3.44 -3.18 24.16
CA THR A 125 4.37 -4.27 24.46
C THR A 125 3.87 -5.63 23.94
N GLY A 126 2.58 -5.76 23.62
CA GLY A 126 1.97 -6.98 23.08
C GLY A 126 2.00 -7.12 21.55
N SER A 127 2.18 -6.03 20.80
CA SER A 127 2.21 -6.07 19.32
C SER A 127 3.58 -6.43 18.72
N LEU A 128 4.58 -6.70 19.56
CA LEU A 128 5.92 -7.12 19.12
C LEU A 128 6.02 -8.62 18.77
N TRP A 129 4.92 -9.37 18.87
CA TRP A 129 4.81 -10.72 18.34
C TRP A 129 4.00 -10.70 17.05
N ILE A 130 4.64 -11.22 15.99
CA ILE A 130 4.05 -11.49 14.68
C ILE A 130 2.92 -12.51 14.87
N THR A 131 1.72 -12.03 15.18
CA THR A 131 0.49 -12.82 15.10
C THR A 131 -0.29 -12.43 13.86
N SER A 132 -0.64 -13.49 13.16
CA SER A 132 -0.89 -13.67 11.74
C SER A 132 -2.33 -13.37 11.34
N ASP A 133 -2.82 -12.19 11.73
CA ASP A 133 -4.08 -11.71 11.17
C ASP A 133 -3.77 -10.72 10.05
N PRO A 134 -4.38 -10.89 8.86
CA PRO A 134 -4.27 -9.89 7.81
C PRO A 134 -4.78 -8.55 8.36
N PRO A 135 -4.12 -7.44 8.04
CA PRO A 135 -4.59 -6.13 8.46
C PRO A 135 -6.04 -5.96 7.99
N LYS A 136 -6.94 -5.52 8.88
CA LYS A 136 -8.34 -5.21 8.53
C LYS A 136 -8.49 -3.78 8.02
N VAL A 137 -7.54 -2.92 8.38
CA VAL A 137 -7.43 -1.51 8.03
C VAL A 137 -6.02 -1.23 7.55
N THR A 138 -5.83 -0.20 6.72
CA THR A 138 -4.49 0.20 6.27
C THR A 138 -3.67 0.66 7.46
N LYS A 139 -2.47 0.08 7.60
CA LYS A 139 -1.51 0.44 8.64
C LYS A 139 -0.39 1.29 8.07
N PHE A 140 -0.16 2.45 8.66
CA PHE A 140 0.94 3.36 8.33
C PHE A 140 2.06 3.25 9.36
N THR A 141 3.29 3.06 8.88
CA THR A 141 4.51 2.95 9.71
C THR A 141 5.67 3.76 9.09
N GLY A 142 6.29 4.61 9.89
CA GLY A 142 7.43 5.48 9.56
C GLY A 142 7.93 6.22 10.80
N ILE A 143 8.82 7.20 10.64
CA ILE A 143 9.40 7.93 11.79
C ILE A 143 8.36 8.81 12.53
N SER A 144 7.35 9.29 11.81
CA SER A 144 6.26 10.13 12.30
C SER A 144 5.00 9.38 12.70
N VAL A 145 4.88 8.11 12.32
CA VAL A 145 3.68 7.29 12.60
C VAL A 145 4.07 5.85 12.85
N LEU A 146 3.54 5.22 13.89
CA LEU A 146 3.80 3.81 14.19
C LEU A 146 2.47 3.07 14.29
N GLU A 147 2.19 2.18 13.33
CA GLU A 147 0.92 1.44 13.27
C GLU A 147 -0.30 2.34 13.51
N ASN A 148 -0.42 3.41 12.74
CA ASN A 148 -1.47 4.43 12.87
C ASN A 148 -1.44 5.29 14.15
N HIS A 149 -0.43 5.19 15.00
CA HIS A 149 -0.25 6.11 16.11
C HIS A 149 0.69 7.24 15.70
N GLU A 150 0.21 8.48 15.76
CA GLU A 150 1.05 9.64 15.48
C GLU A 150 2.18 9.74 16.51
N ASN A 151 3.39 9.93 16.00
CA ASN A 151 4.58 10.12 16.79
C ASN A 151 4.99 11.60 16.74
N SER A 152 5.29 12.17 17.89
CA SER A 152 5.72 13.56 17.96
C SER A 152 7.20 13.69 17.58
N HIS A 153 7.58 14.85 17.04
CA HIS A 153 8.99 15.17 16.82
C HIS A 153 9.81 15.09 18.12
N HIS A 154 9.22 15.41 19.27
CA HIS A 154 9.89 15.30 20.57
C HIS A 154 10.25 13.85 20.92
N THR A 155 9.33 12.92 20.64
CA THR A 155 9.57 11.48 20.84
C THR A 155 10.68 10.99 19.92
N TYR A 156 10.68 11.42 18.66
CA TYR A 156 11.76 11.12 17.71
C TYR A 156 13.12 11.62 18.21
N MET A 157 13.18 12.88 18.67
CA MET A 157 14.40 13.46 19.23
C MET A 157 14.89 12.73 20.49
N ALA A 158 13.96 12.36 21.38
CA ALA A 158 14.28 11.58 22.57
C ALA A 158 14.84 10.19 22.22
N ALA A 159 14.26 9.54 21.20
CA ALA A 159 14.75 8.25 20.69
C ALA A 159 16.17 8.37 20.14
N LYS A 160 16.44 9.36 19.30
CA LYS A 160 17.77 9.64 18.75
C LYS A 160 18.78 9.92 19.86
N LEU A 161 18.40 10.71 20.87
CA LEU A 161 19.28 11.01 22.00
C LEU A 161 19.61 9.75 22.81
N CYS A 162 18.60 8.94 23.14
CA CYS A 162 18.78 7.68 23.87
C CYS A 162 19.75 6.74 23.14
N CYS A 163 19.48 6.45 21.87
CA CYS A 163 20.26 5.51 21.06
C CYS A 163 21.67 6.03 20.69
N ARG A 164 21.91 7.34 20.78
CA ARG A 164 23.24 7.95 20.50
C ARG A 164 24.10 8.08 21.75
N THR A 165 23.49 8.37 22.90
CA THR A 165 24.22 8.62 24.17
C THR A 165 24.48 7.35 24.96
N MET A 166 23.58 6.37 24.87
CA MET A 166 23.68 5.12 25.60
C MET A 166 24.17 4.00 24.67
N THR A 167 25.01 3.11 25.21
CA THR A 167 25.42 1.88 24.50
C THR A 167 24.24 0.96 24.21
N HIS A 168 23.20 1.02 25.03
CA HIS A 168 21.94 0.32 24.83
C HIS A 168 20.77 1.18 25.31
N CYS A 169 19.83 1.52 24.42
CA CYS A 169 18.61 2.23 24.80
C CYS A 169 17.59 1.22 25.36
N PRO A 170 17.15 1.34 26.63
CA PRO A 170 16.27 0.35 27.26
C PRO A 170 14.82 0.41 26.77
N ILE A 171 14.46 1.46 26.04
CA ILE A 171 13.09 1.68 25.55
C ILE A 171 13.00 1.11 24.13
N GLU A 172 12.27 0.00 23.98
CA GLU A 172 12.07 -0.68 22.69
C GLU A 172 11.46 0.24 21.62
N LEU A 173 10.51 1.10 22.00
CA LEU A 173 9.93 2.09 21.11
C LEU A 173 10.99 3.03 20.50
N PHE A 174 11.97 3.45 21.29
CA PHE A 174 13.04 4.34 20.83
C PHE A 174 14.02 3.61 19.90
N ARG A 175 14.30 2.34 20.19
CA ARG A 175 15.07 1.48 19.31
C ARG A 175 14.38 1.28 17.96
N LEU A 176 13.05 1.08 17.97
CA LEU A 176 12.25 0.96 16.75
C LEU A 176 12.29 2.26 15.92
N ILE A 177 12.09 3.41 16.55
CA ILE A 177 12.15 4.71 15.86
C ILE A 177 13.55 4.95 15.26
N ASP A 178 14.62 4.65 15.99
CA ASP A 178 16.00 4.79 15.49
C ASP A 178 16.30 3.81 14.34
N ALA A 179 15.79 2.58 14.40
CA ALA A 179 15.90 1.61 13.31
C ALA A 179 15.11 2.05 12.06
N LEU A 180 13.93 2.61 12.25
CA LEU A 180 13.13 3.18 11.16
C LEU A 180 13.84 4.38 10.53
N ASP A 181 14.39 5.28 11.34
CA ASP A 181 15.15 6.43 10.84
C ASP A 181 16.34 5.99 9.99
N LYS A 182 17.13 5.02 10.48
CA LYS A 182 18.29 4.48 9.75
C LYS A 182 17.95 3.75 8.45
N SER A 183 16.73 3.24 8.32
CA SER A 183 16.30 2.46 7.14
C SER A 183 15.44 3.25 6.16
N ALA A 184 14.77 4.30 6.63
CA ALA A 184 13.80 5.06 5.86
C ALA A 184 14.23 6.48 5.54
N THR A 185 15.08 7.10 6.38
CA THR A 185 15.52 8.48 6.21
C THR A 185 16.86 8.54 5.47
N SER A 186 16.99 9.47 4.54
CA SER A 186 18.24 9.75 3.84
C SER A 186 19.31 10.34 4.77
N GLU A 187 20.59 10.20 4.41
CA GLU A 187 21.71 10.73 5.21
C GLU A 187 21.64 12.25 5.43
N ASN A 188 21.11 12.99 4.45
CA ASN A 188 20.91 14.44 4.54
C ASN A 188 19.60 14.83 5.26
N GLU A 189 18.81 13.86 5.71
CA GLU A 189 17.53 14.04 6.42
C GLU A 189 16.43 14.75 5.61
N MET A 190 16.65 14.93 4.31
CA MET A 190 15.74 15.64 3.40
C MET A 190 14.64 14.74 2.86
N MET A 191 14.84 13.43 2.91
CA MET A 191 13.96 12.45 2.30
C MET A 191 13.67 11.34 3.30
N THR A 192 12.40 10.95 3.41
CA THR A 192 12.00 9.79 4.21
C THR A 192 10.76 9.16 3.59
N TYR A 193 10.38 7.96 4.02
CA TYR A 193 9.13 7.34 3.57
C TYR A 193 8.30 6.79 4.72
N VAL A 194 6.99 6.79 4.51
CA VAL A 194 6.02 6.07 5.34
C VAL A 194 5.53 4.87 4.55
N THR A 195 5.52 3.72 5.20
CA THR A 195 5.04 2.46 4.63
C THR A 195 3.54 2.32 4.93
N ALA A 196 2.72 2.14 3.90
CA ALA A 196 1.29 1.88 4.00
C ALA A 196 1.01 0.41 3.66
N THR A 197 0.51 -0.34 4.63
CA THR A 197 0.20 -1.77 4.53
C THR A 197 -1.31 -1.93 4.41
N LEU A 198 -1.79 -2.29 3.23
CA LEU A 198 -3.22 -2.41 2.95
C LEU A 198 -3.79 -3.73 3.48
N PRO A 199 -5.10 -3.78 3.78
CA PRO A 199 -5.81 -5.04 4.07
C PRO A 199 -5.88 -5.97 2.86
N VAL A 200 -5.91 -5.39 1.67
CA VAL A 200 -6.03 -6.07 0.37
C VAL A 200 -4.69 -6.15 -0.34
N ASN A 201 -4.64 -6.91 -1.44
CA ASN A 201 -3.49 -6.92 -2.33
C ASN A 201 -3.36 -5.55 -3.03
N PRO A 202 -2.23 -4.83 -2.91
CA PRO A 202 -2.06 -3.53 -3.55
C PRO A 202 -2.06 -3.59 -5.09
N PHE A 203 -1.96 -4.77 -5.69
CA PHE A 203 -2.09 -4.95 -7.13
C PHE A 203 -3.48 -5.44 -7.57
N SER A 204 -4.41 -5.72 -6.64
CA SER A 204 -5.80 -6.00 -6.99
C SER A 204 -6.53 -4.73 -7.41
N ASP A 205 -7.73 -4.88 -7.97
CA ASP A 205 -8.57 -3.73 -8.32
C ASP A 205 -8.83 -2.82 -7.11
N ASP A 206 -9.15 -3.42 -5.96
CA ASP A 206 -9.39 -2.69 -4.70
C ASP A 206 -8.13 -1.93 -4.24
N GLY A 207 -6.96 -2.57 -4.33
CA GLY A 207 -5.68 -1.90 -4.00
C GLY A 207 -5.36 -0.74 -4.95
N LEU A 208 -5.66 -0.91 -6.24
CA LEU A 208 -5.50 0.16 -7.24
C LEU A 208 -6.53 1.28 -7.06
N GLU A 209 -7.75 0.95 -6.63
CA GLU A 209 -8.78 1.94 -6.31
C GLU A 209 -8.39 2.77 -5.10
N TRP A 210 -7.91 2.13 -4.03
CA TRP A 210 -7.31 2.81 -2.89
C TRP A 210 -6.17 3.73 -3.33
N LEU A 211 -5.28 3.28 -4.21
CA LEU A 211 -4.19 4.10 -4.73
C LEU A 211 -4.68 5.31 -5.53
N ARG A 212 -5.75 5.17 -6.31
CA ARG A 212 -6.37 6.29 -7.03
C ARG A 212 -6.99 7.30 -6.06
N ALA A 213 -7.71 6.82 -5.05
CA ALA A 213 -8.28 7.68 -4.00
C ALA A 213 -7.19 8.41 -3.22
N ALA A 214 -6.09 7.72 -2.87
CA ALA A 214 -4.93 8.30 -2.19
C ALA A 214 -4.30 9.43 -3.00
N ARG A 215 -4.14 9.23 -4.31
CA ARG A 215 -3.61 10.28 -5.21
C ARG A 215 -4.54 11.47 -5.39
N ALA A 216 -5.85 11.30 -5.20
CA ALA A 216 -6.81 12.39 -5.33
C ALA A 216 -6.84 13.31 -4.09
N LYS A 217 -6.37 12.82 -2.92
CA LYS A 217 -6.30 13.59 -1.67
C LYS A 217 -4.95 14.29 -1.43
N MET A 218 -3.92 13.99 -2.21
CA MET A 218 -2.59 14.62 -2.15
C MET A 218 -2.46 15.76 -3.16
#